data_AF-Q8GED1-F1
#
_entry.id   AF-Q8GED1-F1
#
_cell.length_a   1.000
_cell.length_b   1.000
_cell.length_c   1.000
_cell.angle_alpha   90.00
_cell.angle_beta   90.00
_cell.angle_gamma   90.00
#
_symmetry.space_group_name_H-M   'P 1'
#
loop_
_entity.id
_entity.type
_entity.pdbx_description
1 polymer ?
#
loop_
_entity_poly.entity_id
_entity_poly.type
_entity_poly.pdbx_seq_one_letter_code
_entity_poly.pdbx_strand_id
1 'polypeptide(L)'
;MRITKTGMVLCSLYLIASLGCVVWAQFISDPKGKHIILQMPVVLQHGLLLACDATHILRNMSWAGMYLVLGVPMLGSLILVGSLAESSVSRIRSGASALNKSL
;
A
#
# COMPACT_ATOMS: atom_id res chain seq x y z
N MET A 1 -7.23 -6.06 15.96
CA MET A 1 -6.35 -4.96 15.51
C MET A 1 -7.18 -3.69 15.51
N ARG A 2 -6.77 -2.62 16.21
CA ARG A 2 -7.45 -1.33 16.13
C ARG A 2 -7.04 -0.66 14.82
N ILE A 3 -8.00 -0.29 13.99
CA ILE A 3 -7.74 0.51 12.80
C ILE A 3 -7.31 1.90 13.27
N THR A 4 -6.07 2.27 12.95
CA THR A 4 -5.48 3.55 13.32
C THR A 4 -5.81 4.64 12.31
N LYS A 5 -5.87 5.90 12.76
CA LYS A 5 -6.15 7.02 11.85
C LYS A 5 -5.04 7.13 10.81
N THR A 6 -3.79 6.95 11.24
CA THR A 6 -2.63 6.93 10.33
C THR A 6 -2.73 5.79 9.31
N GLY A 7 -3.14 4.58 9.72
CA GLY A 7 -3.34 3.46 8.82
C GLY A 7 -4.41 3.74 7.76
N MET A 8 -5.55 4.33 8.16
CA MET A 8 -6.59 4.73 7.21
C MET A 8 -6.11 5.78 6.20
N VAL A 9 -5.34 6.78 6.64
CA VAL A 9 -4.80 7.80 5.74
C VAL A 9 -3.88 7.16 4.69
N LEU A 10 -2.99 6.25 5.10
CA LEU A 10 -2.10 5.54 4.19
C LEU A 10 -2.89 4.68 3.18
N CYS A 11 -3.92 3.96 3.63
CA CYS A 11 -4.80 3.21 2.74
C CYS A 11 -5.53 4.11 1.74
N SER A 12 -6.07 5.24 2.19
CA SER A 12 -6.75 6.20 1.32
C SER A 12 -5.80 6.77 0.26
N LEU A 13 -4.57 7.13 0.65
CA LEU A 13 -3.56 7.61 -0.30
C LEU A 13 -3.22 6.54 -1.35
N TYR A 14 -3.06 5.28 -0.93
CA TYR A 14 -2.82 4.16 -1.83
C TYR A 14 -3.97 3.96 -2.82
N LEU A 15 -5.23 4.02 -2.36
CA LEU A 15 -6.41 3.89 -3.20
C LEU A 15 -6.53 5.05 -4.20
N ILE A 16 -6.30 6.29 -3.74
CA ILE A 16 -6.31 7.47 -4.61
C ILE A 16 -5.24 7.37 -5.69
N ALA A 17 -4.02 6.99 -5.33
CA ALA A 17 -2.94 6.79 -6.30
C ALA A 17 -3.27 5.69 -7.30
N SER A 18 -3.81 4.56 -6.83
CA SER A 18 -4.22 3.44 -7.69
C SER A 18 -5.32 3.83 -8.66
N LEU A 19 -6.34 4.55 -8.21
CA LEU A 19 -7.40 5.09 -9.06
C LEU A 19 -6.85 6.10 -10.06
N GLY A 20 -5.96 6.98 -9.62
CA GLY A 20 -5.27 7.93 -10.49
C GLY A 20 -4.52 7.24 -11.63
N CYS A 21 -3.78 6.17 -11.33
CA CYS A 21 -3.11 5.35 -12.35
C CYS A 21 -4.11 4.70 -13.31
N VAL A 22 -5.21 4.12 -12.81
CA VAL A 22 -6.24 3.48 -13.66
C VAL A 22 -6.91 4.49 -14.60
N VAL A 23 -7.21 5.70 -14.10
CA VAL A 23 -7.79 6.80 -14.88
C VAL A 23 -6.80 7.27 -15.93
N TRP A 24 -5.55 7.54 -15.53
CA TRP A 24 -4.49 7.98 -16.43
C TRP A 24 -4.22 6.96 -17.55
N ALA A 25 -4.28 5.66 -17.23
CA ALA A 25 -4.13 4.58 -18.19
C ALA A 25 -5.23 4.56 -19.28
N GLN A 26 -6.38 5.21 -19.07
CA GLN A 26 -7.40 5.34 -20.12
C GLN A 26 -7.08 6.45 -21.13
N PHE A 27 -6.25 7.43 -20.75
CA PHE A 27 -5.85 8.54 -21.63
C PHE A 27 -4.60 8.24 -22.46
N ILE A 28 -3.92 7.12 -22.19
CA ILE A 28 -2.75 6.68 -22.95
C ILE A 28 -3.19 5.77 -24.09
N SER A 29 -2.91 6.18 -25.32
CA SER A 29 -3.14 5.38 -26.52
C SER A 29 -2.08 4.30 -26.73
N ASP A 30 -0.87 4.49 -26.19
CA ASP A 30 0.23 3.54 -26.31
C ASP A 30 0.02 2.31 -25.40
N PRO A 31 -0.05 1.09 -25.94
CA PRO A 31 -0.31 -0.12 -25.16
C PRO A 31 0.75 -0.38 -24.07
N LYS A 32 2.00 0.01 -24.31
CA LYS A 32 3.10 -0.21 -23.38
C LYS A 32 3.06 0.78 -22.22
N GLY A 33 2.82 2.06 -22.51
CA GLY A 33 2.62 3.11 -21.50
C GLY A 33 1.44 2.80 -20.59
N LYS A 34 0.35 2.28 -21.16
CA LYS A 34 -0.82 1.81 -20.39
C LYS A 34 -0.45 0.71 -19.40
N HIS A 35 0.35 -0.27 -19.81
CA HIS A 35 0.80 -1.36 -18.95
C HIS A 35 1.68 -0.86 -17.79
N ILE A 36 2.63 0.03 -18.07
CA ILE A 36 3.55 0.60 -17.07
C ILE A 36 2.77 1.36 -15.99
N ILE A 37 1.82 2.21 -16.39
CA ILE A 37 1.01 3.00 -15.45
C ILE A 37 0.15 2.08 -14.56
N LEU A 38 -0.49 1.06 -15.13
CA LEU A 38 -1.32 0.11 -14.37
C LEU A 38 -0.47 -0.73 -13.40
N GLN A 39 0.77 -1.04 -13.75
CA GLN A 39 1.67 -1.79 -12.89
C GLN A 39 2.20 -0.97 -11.71
N MET A 40 2.32 0.35 -11.87
CA MET A 40 2.97 1.26 -10.91
C MET A 40 2.49 1.13 -9.44
N PRO A 41 1.17 1.06 -9.14
CA PRO A 41 0.68 0.91 -7.77
C PRO A 41 0.89 -0.48 -7.16
N VAL A 42 1.16 -1.48 -8.02
CA VAL A 42 1.26 -2.89 -7.64
C VAL A 42 2.65 -3.48 -7.89
N VAL A 43 3.60 -2.67 -8.38
CA VAL A 43 4.91 -3.12 -8.86
C VAL A 43 5.75 -3.71 -7.72
N LEU A 44 5.67 -3.13 -6.53
CA LEU A 44 6.37 -3.60 -5.33
C LEU A 44 5.84 -4.96 -4.88
N GLN A 45 4.52 -5.11 -4.85
CA GLN A 45 3.84 -6.34 -4.50
C GLN A 45 4.16 -7.43 -5.54
N HIS A 46 4.14 -7.05 -6.83
CA HIS A 46 4.49 -7.95 -7.93
C HIS A 46 5.96 -8.40 -7.86
N GLY A 47 6.88 -7.50 -7.50
CA GLY A 47 8.29 -7.83 -7.28
C GLY A 47 8.50 -8.80 -6.11
N LEU A 48 7.69 -8.70 -5.05
CA LEU A 48 7.71 -9.66 -3.95
C LEU A 48 7.23 -11.05 -4.42
N LEU A 49 6.17 -11.13 -5.21
CA LEU A 49 5.72 -12.39 -5.81
C LEU A 49 6.75 -12.99 -6.78
N LEU A 50 7.49 -12.15 -7.49
CA LEU A 50 8.60 -12.58 -8.34
C LEU A 50 9.71 -13.21 -7.49
N ALA A 51 10.05 -12.61 -6.35
CA ALA A 51 11.03 -13.18 -5.41
C ALA A 51 10.57 -14.50 -4.80
N CYS A 52 9.25 -14.72 -4.69
CA CYS A 52 8.66 -15.97 -4.21
C CYS A 52 8.32 -16.99 -5.31
N ASP A 53 8.70 -16.74 -6.56
CA ASP A 53 8.39 -17.57 -7.75
C ASP A 53 6.89 -17.87 -7.95
N ALA A 54 6.03 -16.98 -7.44
CA ALA A 54 4.59 -17.15 -7.39
C ALA A 54 3.85 -16.26 -8.41
N THR A 55 4.56 -15.69 -9.38
CA THR A 55 3.98 -14.84 -10.45
C THR A 55 3.04 -15.62 -11.38
N HIS A 56 3.17 -16.95 -11.44
CA HIS A 56 2.27 -17.82 -12.20
C HIS A 56 0.79 -17.65 -11.82
N ILE A 57 0.51 -17.29 -10.57
CA ILE A 57 -0.86 -17.05 -10.05
C ILE A 57 -1.51 -15.85 -10.75
N LEU A 58 -0.72 -14.86 -11.19
CA LEU A 58 -1.22 -13.63 -11.82
C LEU A 58 -1.33 -13.73 -13.35
N ARG A 59 -0.78 -14.77 -13.97
CA ARG A 59 -0.58 -14.85 -15.42
C ARG A 59 -1.86 -14.81 -16.25
N ASN A 60 -2.99 -15.28 -15.70
CA ASN A 60 -4.29 -15.29 -16.37
C ASN A 60 -5.31 -14.32 -15.74
N MET A 61 -4.88 -13.44 -14.84
CA MET A 61 -5.79 -12.50 -14.18
C MET A 61 -5.96 -11.21 -14.98
N SER A 62 -7.18 -10.68 -14.97
CA SER A 62 -7.43 -9.31 -15.41
C SER A 62 -6.75 -8.33 -14.45
N TRP A 63 -6.49 -7.11 -14.91
CA TRP A 63 -5.95 -6.05 -14.04
C TRP A 63 -6.77 -5.84 -12.78
N ALA A 64 -8.10 -5.87 -12.87
CA ALA A 64 -8.99 -5.77 -11.72
C ALA A 64 -8.75 -6.92 -10.71
N GLY A 65 -8.55 -8.15 -11.20
CA GLY A 65 -8.16 -9.29 -10.38
C GLY A 65 -6.82 -9.08 -9.69
N MET A 66 -5.81 -8.58 -10.40
CA MET A 66 -4.51 -8.26 -9.82
C MET A 66 -4.60 -7.19 -8.73
N TYR A 67 -5.40 -6.13 -8.93
CA TYR A 67 -5.60 -5.11 -7.89
C TYR A 67 -6.30 -5.66 -6.65
N LEU A 68 -7.21 -6.61 -6.78
CA LEU A 68 -7.80 -7.27 -5.61
C LEU A 68 -6.78 -8.16 -4.90
N VAL A 69 -6.10 -9.03 -5.64
CA VAL A 69 -5.15 -10.00 -5.08
C VAL A 69 -3.94 -9.32 -4.46
N LEU A 70 -3.42 -8.25 -5.05
CA LEU A 70 -2.24 -7.52 -4.55
C LEU A 70 -2.59 -6.33 -3.67
N GLY A 71 -3.68 -5.63 -4.00
CA GLY A 71 -4.12 -4.46 -3.27
C GLY A 71 -4.69 -4.80 -1.90
N VAL A 72 -5.46 -5.90 -1.75
CA VAL A 72 -6.02 -6.29 -0.45
C VAL A 72 -4.93 -6.60 0.59
N PRO A 73 -3.91 -7.44 0.29
CA PRO A 73 -2.79 -7.64 1.19
C PRO A 73 -2.02 -6.35 1.49
N MET A 74 -1.88 -5.46 0.48
CA MET A 74 -1.22 -4.16 0.68
C MET A 74 -2.00 -3.24 1.62
N LEU A 75 -3.32 -3.20 1.53
CA LEU A 75 -4.14 -2.43 2.47
C LEU A 75 -3.97 -2.97 3.89
N GLY A 76 -3.94 -4.30 4.06
CA GLY A 76 -3.65 -4.94 5.34
C GLY A 76 -2.28 -4.54 5.90
N SER A 77 -1.23 -4.55 5.06
CA SER A 77 0.11 -4.17 5.46
C SER A 77 0.20 -2.68 5.81
N LEU A 78 -0.49 -1.79 5.08
CA LEU A 78 -0.54 -0.35 5.39
C LEU A 78 -1.24 -0.07 6.72
N ILE A 79 -2.31 -0.79 7.06
CA ILE A 79 -2.97 -0.69 8.38
C ILE A 79 -2.01 -1.14 9.48
N LEU A 80 -1.27 -2.24 9.27
CA LEU A 80 -0.26 -2.72 10.21
C LEU A 80 0.85 -1.68 10.42
N VAL A 81 1.40 -1.13 9.33
CA VAL A 81 2.43 -0.08 9.36
C VAL A 81 1.92 1.16 10.08
N GLY A 82 0.70 1.62 9.78
CA GLY A 82 0.08 2.76 10.47
C GLY A 82 -0.10 2.49 11.98
N SER A 83 -0.44 1.25 12.35
CA SER A 83 -0.57 0.85 13.75
C SER A 83 0.77 0.82 14.49
N LEU A 84 1.82 0.32 13.83
CA LEU A 84 3.18 0.32 14.37
C LEU A 84 3.73 1.74 14.52
N ALA A 85 3.44 2.62 13.55
CA ALA A 85 3.81 4.03 13.59
C ALA A 85 3.14 4.74 14.77
N GLU A 86 1.82 4.63 14.95
CA GLU A 86 1.12 5.22 16.11
C GLU A 86 1.62 4.63 17.44
N SER A 87 1.92 3.32 17.50
CA SER A 87 2.49 2.70 18.70
C SER A 87 3.89 3.23 19.01
N SER A 88 4.70 3.52 18.00
CA SER A 88 6.06 4.05 18.19
C SER A 88 6.01 5.50 18.65
N VAL A 89 5.14 6.31 18.05
CA VAL A 89 4.92 7.72 18.42
C VAL A 89 4.38 7.83 19.85
N SER A 90 3.42 6.97 20.24
CA SER A 90 2.89 6.99 21.61
C SER A 90 3.94 6.62 22.65
N ARG A 91 4.78 5.61 22.38
CA ARG A 91 5.92 5.25 23.26
C ARG A 91 6.91 6.40 23.44
N ILE A 92 7.28 7.08 22.35
CA ILE A 92 8.20 8.24 22.41
C ILE A 92 7.59 9.37 23.23
N ARG A 93 6.31 9.68 23.01
CA ARG A 93 5.60 10.73 23.78
C ARG A 93 5.52 10.39 25.27
N SER A 94 5.23 9.14 25.62
CA SER A 94 5.21 8.70 27.03
C SER A 94 6.59 8.80 27.68
N GLY A 95 7.66 8.43 26.98
CA GLY A 95 9.03 8.60 27.45
C GLY A 95 9.39 10.08 27.67
N ALA A 96 9.05 10.95 26.72
CA ALA A 96 9.29 12.39 26.84
C ALA A 96 8.51 13.02 28.00
N SER A 97 7.26 12.60 28.22
CA SER A 97 6.45 13.09 29.34
C SER A 97 6.94 12.61 30.71
N ALA A 98 7.57 11.42 30.78
CA ALA A 98 8.16 10.92 32.01
C ALA A 98 9.41 11.72 32.39
N LEU A 99 10.26 12.03 31.40
CA LEU A 99 11.47 12.84 31.59
C LEU A 99 11.14 14.28 32.06
N ASN A 100 10.06 14.87 31.52
CA ASN A 100 9.62 16.21 31.91
C ASN A 100 9.00 16.29 33.32
N LYS A 101 8.59 15.17 33.92
CA LYS A 101 8.09 15.13 35.31
C LYS A 101 9.19 14.89 36.34
N SER A 102 10.38 14.46 35.90
CA SER A 102 11.54 14.23 36.78
C SER A 102 12.51 15.42 36.87
N LEU A 103 12.24 16.48 36.10
CA LEU A 103 12.91 17.79 36.14
C LEU A 103 12.08 18.76 36.97
#